data_AF-A0A7Y2A786-F1
#
_entry.id   AF-A0A7Y2A786-F1
#
_cell.length_a   1.000
_cell.length_b   1.000
_cell.length_c   1.000
_cell.angle_alpha   90.00
_cell.angle_beta   90.00
_cell.angle_gamma   90.00
#
_symmetry.space_group_name_H-M   'P 1'
#
loop_
_entity.id
_entity.type
_entity.pdbx_description
1 polymer ?
#
loop_
_entity_poly.entity_id
_entity_poly.type
_entity_poly.pdbx_seq_one_letter_code
_entity_poly.pdbx_strand_id
1 'polypeptide(L)'
;MKLFFATACLIFTTVLWAQQPTEAPFKDITITGKVIETGTDYPLEYATVSFTDPQGNIVTGGITDAEGNYAIDIPSGVYDVKFEFISYETKTLPNQRLMSNTTLPTISLALDSESLDEVVVRAETTEVQVRLDKKIYNIGKDLTTSGATISDALSNVPSVNVDVEGAISLRGNENVRILINGKPSAIAGFGSTDALRQLPAE
;
A
#
# COMPACT_ATOMS: atom_id res chain seq x y z
N MET A 1 -3.67 -84.67 -25.62
CA MET A 1 -3.88 -83.41 -26.37
C MET A 1 -4.89 -82.42 -25.76
N LYS A 2 -5.72 -82.79 -24.77
CA LYS A 2 -6.66 -81.84 -24.13
C LYS A 2 -6.06 -80.97 -23.00
N LEU A 3 -4.97 -81.40 -22.36
CA LEU A 3 -4.32 -80.64 -21.29
C LEU A 3 -3.42 -79.49 -21.76
N PHE A 4 -2.94 -79.50 -23.01
CA PHE A 4 -2.10 -78.40 -23.55
C PHE A 4 -2.92 -77.17 -23.96
N PHE A 5 -4.21 -77.34 -24.25
CA PHE A 5 -5.11 -76.25 -24.61
C PHE A 5 -5.59 -75.45 -23.39
N ALA A 6 -5.66 -76.09 -22.21
CA ALA A 6 -6.08 -75.44 -20.97
C ALA A 6 -5.00 -74.51 -20.39
N THR A 7 -3.72 -74.87 -20.53
CA THR A 7 -2.59 -74.04 -20.07
C THR A 7 -2.36 -72.80 -20.95
N ALA A 8 -2.68 -72.86 -22.24
CA ALA A 8 -2.60 -71.70 -23.13
C ALA A 8 -3.65 -70.62 -22.79
N CYS A 9 -4.80 -71.02 -22.24
CA CYS A 9 -5.87 -70.10 -21.88
C CYS A 9 -5.59 -69.35 -20.56
N LEU A 10 -4.77 -69.92 -19.66
CA LEU A 10 -4.45 -69.31 -18.37
C LEU A 10 -3.38 -68.20 -18.46
N ILE A 11 -2.58 -68.17 -19.54
CA ILE A 11 -1.56 -67.14 -19.77
C ILE A 11 -2.17 -65.93 -20.53
N PHE A 12 -3.34 -66.10 -21.16
CA PHE A 12 -3.99 -65.03 -21.91
C PHE A 12 -4.83 -64.08 -21.04
N THR A 13 -5.22 -64.52 -19.83
CA THR A 13 -6.04 -63.69 -18.91
C THR A 13 -5.20 -62.75 -18.03
N THR A 14 -3.90 -62.99 -17.85
CA THR A 14 -3.03 -62.11 -17.04
C THR A 14 -2.51 -60.89 -17.81
N VAL A 15 -2.69 -60.82 -19.12
CA VAL A 15 -2.23 -59.69 -19.95
C VAL A 15 -3.26 -58.55 -20.05
N LEU A 16 -4.49 -58.77 -19.57
CA LEU A 16 -5.59 -57.80 -19.64
C LEU A 16 -5.62 -56.78 -18.49
N TRP A 17 -4.72 -56.89 -17.50
CA TRP A 17 -4.70 -56.02 -16.31
C TRP A 17 -3.52 -55.02 -16.29
N ALA A 18 -2.79 -54.86 -17.40
CA ALA A 18 -1.60 -53.99 -17.44
C ALA A 18 -1.77 -52.67 -18.22
N GLN A 19 -2.94 -52.39 -18.79
CA GLN A 19 -3.19 -51.10 -19.47
C GLN A 19 -3.87 -50.13 -18.51
N GLN A 20 -3.18 -49.72 -17.44
CA GLN A 20 -3.49 -48.43 -16.83
C GLN A 20 -3.16 -47.34 -17.86
N PRO A 21 -4.04 -46.34 -18.09
CA PRO A 21 -3.67 -45.16 -18.86
C PRO A 21 -2.49 -44.52 -18.14
N THR A 22 -1.29 -44.68 -18.67
CA THR A 22 -0.15 -43.89 -18.23
C THR A 22 -0.49 -42.46 -18.65
N GLU A 23 -0.94 -41.63 -17.70
CA GLU A 23 -0.96 -40.19 -17.90
C GLU A 23 0.44 -39.81 -18.38
N ALA A 24 0.53 -39.35 -19.63
CA ALA A 24 1.81 -38.94 -20.19
C ALA A 24 2.43 -37.92 -19.21
N PRO A 25 3.70 -38.08 -18.82
CA PRO A 25 4.34 -37.12 -17.94
C PRO A 25 4.19 -35.74 -18.55
N PHE A 26 3.65 -34.79 -17.78
CA PHE A 26 3.53 -33.41 -18.21
C PHE A 26 4.90 -32.95 -18.70
N LYS A 27 4.97 -32.63 -19.99
CA LYS A 27 6.22 -32.18 -20.59
C LYS A 27 6.41 -30.73 -20.17
N ASP A 28 7.55 -30.42 -19.57
CA ASP A 28 7.92 -29.02 -19.34
C ASP A 28 8.08 -28.31 -20.69
N ILE A 29 7.41 -27.17 -20.80
CA ILE A 29 7.39 -26.31 -21.98
C ILE A 29 7.76 -24.90 -21.57
N THR A 30 8.43 -24.18 -22.47
CA THR A 30 8.80 -22.78 -22.24
C THR A 30 7.78 -21.86 -22.88
N ILE A 31 7.18 -20.98 -22.08
CA ILE A 31 6.27 -19.94 -22.54
C ILE A 31 7.01 -18.62 -22.52
N THR A 32 6.98 -17.94 -23.66
CA THR A 32 7.62 -16.64 -23.83
C THR A 32 6.61 -15.57 -24.20
N GLY A 33 6.98 -14.31 -24.00
CA GLY A 33 6.18 -13.19 -24.45
C GLY A 33 6.78 -11.87 -24.00
N LYS A 34 6.00 -10.80 -24.20
CA LYS A 34 6.41 -9.44 -23.89
C LYS A 34 5.28 -8.68 -23.19
N VAL A 35 5.63 -7.86 -22.21
CA VAL A 35 4.71 -6.97 -21.50
C VAL A 35 5.13 -5.52 -21.70
N ILE A 36 4.17 -4.65 -22.04
CA ILE A 36 4.40 -3.23 -22.33
C ILE A 36 3.34 -2.35 -21.66
N GLU A 37 3.62 -1.06 -21.51
CA GLU A 37 2.65 -0.04 -21.13
C GLU A 37 1.74 0.32 -22.30
N THR A 38 0.45 0.43 -22.03
CA THR A 38 -0.54 0.89 -23.00
C THR A 38 -0.35 2.37 -23.31
N GLY A 39 -0.15 2.71 -24.59
CA GLY A 39 -0.10 4.09 -25.08
C GLY A 39 1.31 4.65 -25.30
N THR A 40 2.32 4.12 -24.60
CA THR A 40 3.73 4.48 -24.81
C THR A 40 4.55 3.36 -25.42
N ASP A 41 4.02 2.13 -25.42
CA ASP A 41 4.72 0.89 -25.80
C ASP A 41 6.01 0.66 -25.01
N TYR A 42 6.15 1.33 -23.85
CA TYR A 42 7.32 1.20 -22.99
C TYR A 42 7.38 -0.21 -22.40
N PRO A 43 8.53 -0.92 -22.47
CA PRO A 43 8.65 -2.25 -21.89
C PRO A 43 8.50 -2.21 -20.36
N LEU A 44 7.66 -3.09 -19.82
CA LEU A 44 7.49 -3.18 -18.37
C LEU A 44 8.46 -4.22 -17.81
N GLU A 45 9.54 -3.74 -17.18
CA GLU A 45 10.49 -4.55 -16.41
C GLU A 45 9.89 -4.93 -15.05
N TYR A 46 10.22 -6.13 -14.52
CA TYR A 46 9.71 -6.65 -13.25
C TYR A 46 8.19 -6.84 -13.17
N ALA A 47 7.48 -6.82 -14.30
CA ALA A 47 6.09 -7.23 -14.37
C ALA A 47 5.98 -8.72 -14.04
N THR A 48 5.07 -9.07 -13.14
CA THR A 48 4.84 -10.45 -12.71
C THR A 48 3.91 -11.15 -13.69
N VAL A 49 4.32 -12.34 -14.13
CA VAL A 49 3.54 -13.25 -14.96
C VAL A 49 3.30 -14.53 -14.18
N SER A 50 2.04 -14.82 -13.86
CA SER A 50 1.66 -16.02 -13.11
C SER A 50 0.74 -16.92 -13.92
N PHE A 51 0.96 -18.23 -13.80
CA PHE A 51 0.16 -19.28 -14.41
C PHE A 51 -0.65 -19.97 -13.32
N THR A 52 -1.97 -19.89 -13.44
CA THR A 52 -2.91 -20.44 -12.46
C THR A 52 -3.68 -21.59 -13.10
N ASP A 53 -3.90 -22.67 -12.37
CA ASP A 53 -4.76 -23.76 -12.84
C ASP A 53 -6.25 -23.31 -12.90
N PRO A 54 -7.14 -24.08 -13.54
CA PRO A 54 -8.58 -23.76 -13.58
C PRO A 54 -9.26 -23.76 -12.20
N GLN A 55 -8.59 -24.23 -11.15
CA GLN A 55 -9.07 -24.23 -9.77
C GLN A 55 -8.62 -22.97 -9.01
N GLY A 56 -7.79 -22.11 -9.61
CA GLY A 56 -7.31 -20.88 -9.01
C GLY A 56 -5.99 -21.02 -8.25
N ASN A 57 -5.31 -22.17 -8.29
CA ASN A 57 -4.01 -22.35 -7.64
C ASN A 57 -2.88 -21.88 -8.55
N ILE A 58 -1.94 -21.11 -8.00
CA ILE A 58 -0.73 -20.70 -8.71
C ILE A 58 0.14 -21.94 -8.91
N VAL A 59 0.40 -22.28 -10.17
CA VAL A 59 1.28 -23.39 -10.54
C VAL A 59 2.72 -22.92 -10.59
N THR A 60 2.96 -21.78 -11.24
CA THR A 60 4.29 -21.17 -11.36
C THR A 60 4.17 -19.72 -11.83
N GLY A 61 5.29 -18.99 -11.84
CA GLY A 61 5.35 -17.63 -12.33
C GLY A 61 6.78 -17.12 -12.42
N GLY A 62 6.93 -15.95 -13.01
CA GLY A 62 8.20 -15.27 -13.19
C GLY A 62 7.99 -13.77 -13.38
N ILE A 63 9.10 -13.10 -13.70
CA ILE A 63 9.12 -11.66 -13.94
C ILE A 63 9.66 -11.36 -15.33
N THR A 64 9.33 -10.20 -15.87
CA THR A 64 9.91 -9.68 -17.11
C THR A 64 11.30 -9.07 -16.89
N ASP A 65 12.13 -9.12 -17.93
CA ASP A 65 13.43 -8.46 -18.01
C ASP A 65 13.33 -6.96 -18.37
N ALA A 66 14.48 -6.29 -18.48
CA ALA A 66 14.58 -4.85 -18.80
C ALA A 66 13.95 -4.47 -20.15
N GLU A 67 13.85 -5.42 -21.08
CA GLU A 67 13.20 -5.24 -22.36
C GLU A 67 11.71 -5.67 -22.33
N GLY A 68 11.18 -6.03 -21.16
CA GLY A 68 9.80 -6.45 -20.92
C GLY A 68 9.50 -7.89 -21.35
N ASN A 69 10.51 -8.69 -21.68
CA ASN A 69 10.33 -10.07 -22.11
C ASN A 69 10.30 -11.03 -20.92
N TYR A 70 9.58 -12.13 -21.04
CA TYR A 70 9.61 -13.23 -20.08
C TYR A 70 9.82 -14.57 -20.80
N ALA A 71 10.41 -15.52 -20.08
CA ALA A 71 10.54 -16.91 -20.46
C ALA A 71 10.34 -17.77 -19.21
N ILE A 72 9.26 -18.54 -19.16
CA ILE A 72 8.86 -19.29 -17.97
C ILE A 72 8.60 -20.74 -18.38
N ASP A 73 9.27 -21.67 -17.72
CA ASP A 73 9.07 -23.10 -17.89
C ASP A 73 7.88 -23.56 -17.04
N ILE A 74 6.92 -24.21 -17.70
CA ILE A 74 5.69 -24.70 -17.07
C ILE A 74 5.39 -26.13 -17.55
N PRO A 75 4.70 -26.95 -16.75
CA PRO A 75 4.13 -28.20 -17.25
C PRO A 75 3.10 -27.92 -18.36
N SER A 76 3.02 -28.77 -19.37
CA SER A 76 1.97 -28.64 -20.40
C SER A 76 0.57 -28.77 -19.80
N GLY A 77 -0.35 -27.85 -20.09
CA GLY A 77 -1.67 -27.83 -19.45
C GLY A 77 -2.58 -26.69 -19.92
N VAL A 78 -3.67 -26.46 -19.18
CA VAL A 78 -4.58 -25.34 -19.38
C VAL A 78 -4.44 -24.39 -18.20
N TYR A 79 -4.25 -23.10 -18.49
CA TYR A 79 -3.91 -22.09 -17.49
C TYR A 79 -4.71 -20.80 -17.70
N ASP A 80 -5.00 -20.12 -16.60
CA ASP A 80 -5.25 -18.70 -16.62
C ASP A 80 -3.91 -17.98 -16.43
N VAL A 81 -3.53 -17.14 -17.40
CA VAL A 81 -2.27 -16.40 -17.37
C VAL A 81 -2.54 -14.97 -16.93
N LYS A 82 -2.00 -14.58 -15.79
CA LYS A 82 -2.22 -13.27 -15.19
C LYS A 82 -0.94 -12.43 -15.26
N PHE A 83 -1.10 -11.17 -15.63
CA PHE A 83 -0.05 -10.18 -15.79
C PHE A 83 -0.31 -9.04 -14.83
N GLU A 84 0.65 -8.77 -13.94
CA GLU A 84 0.53 -7.79 -12.85
C GLU A 84 1.76 -6.89 -12.82
N PHE A 85 1.52 -5.60 -12.60
CA PHE A 85 2.58 -4.65 -12.32
C PHE A 85 2.06 -3.54 -11.40
N ILE A 86 2.94 -2.98 -10.57
CA ILE A 86 2.54 -2.01 -9.55
C ILE A 86 1.93 -0.75 -10.19
N SER A 87 0.74 -0.35 -9.74
CA SER A 87 -0.04 0.77 -10.30
C SER A 87 -0.58 0.55 -11.72
N TYR A 88 -0.64 -0.70 -12.18
CA TYR A 88 -1.28 -1.08 -13.44
C TYR A 88 -2.45 -2.03 -13.20
N GLU A 89 -3.43 -1.97 -14.10
CA GLU A 89 -4.55 -2.89 -14.10
C GLU A 89 -4.05 -4.31 -14.40
N THR A 90 -4.48 -5.26 -13.57
CA THR A 90 -4.18 -6.68 -13.78
C THR A 90 -4.89 -7.18 -15.03
N LYS A 91 -4.16 -7.85 -15.91
CA LYS A 91 -4.72 -8.45 -17.13
C LYS A 91 -4.64 -9.96 -17.06
N THR A 92 -5.75 -10.63 -17.34
CA THR A 92 -5.84 -12.10 -17.32
C THR A 92 -6.22 -12.62 -18.70
N LEU A 93 -5.47 -13.60 -19.18
CA LEU A 93 -5.82 -14.43 -20.33
C LEU A 93 -6.38 -15.77 -19.81
N PRO A 94 -7.70 -15.95 -19.83
CA PRO A 94 -8.29 -17.18 -19.31
C PRO A 94 -8.12 -18.35 -20.27
N ASN A 95 -8.14 -19.57 -19.73
CA ASN A 95 -8.23 -20.84 -20.46
C ASN A 95 -7.21 -21.02 -21.59
N GLN A 96 -5.97 -20.57 -21.37
CA GLN A 96 -4.87 -20.77 -22.31
C GLN A 96 -4.43 -22.23 -22.32
N ARG A 97 -4.61 -22.90 -23.46
CA ARG A 97 -4.17 -24.28 -23.65
C ARG A 97 -2.72 -24.32 -24.15
N LEU A 98 -1.79 -24.54 -23.24
CA LEU A 98 -0.35 -24.48 -23.46
C LEU A 98 0.23 -25.90 -23.49
N MET A 99 0.36 -26.46 -24.69
CA MET A 99 0.79 -27.87 -24.89
C MET A 99 2.21 -28.02 -25.43
N SER A 100 2.82 -26.92 -25.88
CA SER A 100 4.14 -26.87 -26.49
C SER A 100 4.74 -25.48 -26.27
N ASN A 101 6.06 -25.36 -26.45
CA ASN A 101 6.73 -24.07 -26.41
C ASN A 101 6.01 -23.08 -27.34
N THR A 102 5.55 -21.99 -26.76
CA THR A 102 4.67 -21.03 -27.45
C THR A 102 5.00 -19.63 -26.98
N THR A 103 4.98 -18.68 -27.90
CA THR A 103 5.05 -17.26 -27.58
C THR A 103 3.63 -16.70 -27.52
N LEU A 104 3.26 -16.15 -26.38
CA LEU A 104 1.98 -15.46 -26.21
C LEU A 104 2.03 -14.08 -26.90
N PRO A 105 0.87 -13.51 -27.27
CA PRO A 105 0.80 -12.15 -27.80
C PRO A 105 1.40 -11.14 -26.82
N THR A 106 1.93 -10.03 -27.34
CA THR A 106 2.36 -8.91 -26.50
C THR A 106 1.20 -8.39 -25.68
N ILE A 107 1.41 -8.28 -24.37
CA ILE A 107 0.40 -7.82 -23.42
C ILE A 107 0.67 -6.38 -23.06
N SER A 108 -0.26 -5.50 -23.41
CA SER A 108 -0.26 -4.14 -22.90
C SER A 108 -1.04 -4.07 -21.59
N LEU A 109 -0.45 -3.47 -20.56
CA LEU A 109 -1.11 -3.13 -19.29
C LEU A 109 -1.42 -1.63 -19.27
N ALA A 110 -2.58 -1.25 -18.78
CA ALA A 110 -2.95 0.15 -18.59
C ALA A 110 -2.62 0.58 -17.16
N LEU A 111 -2.23 1.83 -16.96
CA LEU A 111 -2.11 2.40 -15.62
C LEU A 111 -3.47 2.33 -14.93
N ASP A 112 -3.47 1.83 -13.71
CA ASP A 112 -4.65 1.81 -12.86
C ASP A 112 -4.83 3.21 -12.27
N SER A 113 -5.76 3.97 -12.86
CA SER A 113 -6.07 5.33 -12.45
C SER A 113 -6.63 5.42 -11.02
N GLU A 114 -7.24 4.35 -10.49
CA GLU A 114 -7.75 4.34 -9.11
C GLU A 114 -6.60 4.17 -8.11
N SER A 115 -5.55 3.43 -8.48
CA SER A 115 -4.32 3.30 -7.68
C SER A 115 -3.50 4.61 -7.57
N LEU A 116 -3.68 5.54 -8.50
CA LEU A 116 -3.04 6.87 -8.48
C LEU A 116 -3.71 7.85 -7.51
N ASP A 117 -5.01 7.65 -7.22
CA ASP A 117 -5.74 8.49 -6.26
C ASP A 117 -5.43 8.12 -4.79
N GLU A 118 -4.94 6.91 -4.52
CA GLU A 118 -4.59 6.48 -3.16
C GLU A 118 -3.15 6.80 -2.75
N VAL A 119 -2.33 7.35 -3.64
CA VAL A 119 -0.94 7.67 -3.33
C VAL A 119 -0.61 9.11 -3.73
N VAL A 120 -1.30 10.06 -3.10
CA VAL A 120 -0.59 11.24 -2.61
C VAL A 120 0.35 10.78 -1.49
N VAL A 121 1.44 10.10 -1.87
CA VAL A 121 2.67 10.20 -1.09
C VAL A 121 3.07 11.66 -1.22
N ARG A 122 2.53 12.47 -0.31
CA ARG A 122 3.33 13.52 0.30
C ARG A 122 4.56 12.76 0.80
N ALA A 123 5.60 12.74 -0.01
CA ALA A 123 6.93 12.71 0.53
C ALA A 123 6.98 13.94 1.44
N GLU A 124 6.60 13.77 2.70
CA GLU A 124 7.16 14.57 3.77
C GLU A 124 8.63 14.21 3.81
N THR A 125 9.37 14.68 2.80
CA THR A 125 10.76 15.02 3.00
C THR A 125 10.71 15.98 4.17
N THR A 126 11.23 15.51 5.31
CA THR A 126 11.53 16.41 6.40
C THR A 126 12.73 17.22 5.92
N GLU A 127 12.47 18.25 5.12
CA GLU A 127 13.34 19.41 5.17
C GLU A 127 13.17 19.97 6.57
N VAL A 128 14.19 19.76 7.41
CA VAL A 128 14.36 20.54 8.63
C VAL A 128 14.68 21.97 8.20
N GLN A 129 13.66 22.70 7.77
CA GLN A 129 13.64 24.14 7.85
C GLN A 129 12.97 24.50 9.17
N VAL A 130 13.80 24.70 10.19
CA VAL A 130 13.39 25.39 11.42
C VAL A 130 13.09 26.84 11.04
N ARG A 131 11.81 27.13 10.79
CA ARG A 131 11.24 28.45 11.02
C ARG A 131 10.31 28.29 12.22
N LEU A 132 10.78 28.71 13.38
CA LEU A 132 10.19 28.40 14.69
C LEU A 132 9.66 29.69 15.32
N ASP A 133 8.53 30.20 14.83
CA ASP A 133 8.26 31.60 15.19
C ASP A 133 6.99 31.76 16.03
N LYS A 134 6.14 30.74 16.17
CA LYS A 134 4.98 30.77 17.10
C LYS A 134 4.28 29.42 17.28
N LYS A 135 3.66 29.24 18.44
CA LYS A 135 2.61 28.25 18.70
C LYS A 135 1.29 28.99 18.91
N ILE A 136 0.23 28.56 18.23
CA ILE A 136 -1.12 29.13 18.38
C ILE A 136 -1.95 28.11 19.15
N TYR A 137 -2.55 28.54 20.26
CA TYR A 137 -3.48 27.73 21.04
C TYR A 137 -4.86 28.35 20.94
N ASN A 138 -5.82 27.57 20.45
CA ASN A 138 -7.23 27.97 20.45
C ASN A 138 -7.87 27.47 21.74
N ILE A 139 -8.42 28.37 22.53
CA ILE A 139 -9.15 28.03 23.75
C ILE A 139 -10.53 27.52 23.34
N GLY A 140 -10.97 26.40 23.92
CA GLY A 140 -12.26 25.78 23.61
C GLY A 140 -13.45 26.66 24.07
N LYS A 141 -14.57 26.51 23.36
CA LYS A 141 -15.83 27.25 23.61
C LYS A 141 -16.37 27.06 25.03
N ASP A 142 -15.97 25.99 25.71
CA ASP A 142 -16.41 25.67 27.07
C ASP A 142 -15.82 26.63 28.11
N LEU A 143 -14.58 27.09 27.92
CA LEU A 143 -13.95 28.07 28.81
C LEU A 143 -14.49 29.49 28.57
N THR A 144 -14.79 29.83 27.31
CA THR A 144 -15.37 31.14 26.95
C THR A 144 -16.83 31.26 27.45
N THR A 145 -17.60 30.18 27.38
CA THR A 145 -19.02 30.15 27.79
C THR A 145 -19.21 30.06 29.32
N SER A 146 -18.19 29.57 30.05
CA SER A 146 -18.26 29.42 31.52
C SER A 146 -17.97 30.71 32.31
N GLY A 147 -17.72 31.84 31.64
CA GLY A 147 -17.36 33.10 32.30
C GLY A 147 -15.97 33.10 32.94
N ALA A 148 -15.07 32.24 32.44
CA ALA A 148 -13.71 32.14 32.93
C ALA A 148 -12.88 33.40 32.60
N THR A 149 -11.90 33.70 33.44
CA THR A 149 -11.04 34.87 33.27
C THR A 149 -9.91 34.57 32.30
N ILE A 150 -9.28 35.61 31.73
CA ILE A 150 -8.11 35.43 30.85
C ILE A 150 -6.99 34.63 31.55
N SER A 151 -6.85 34.75 32.87
CA SER A 151 -5.85 34.02 33.65
C SER A 151 -6.11 32.51 33.70
N ASP A 152 -7.37 32.10 33.74
CA ASP A 152 -7.78 30.68 33.74
C ASP A 152 -7.55 30.05 32.36
N ALA A 153 -7.80 30.83 31.31
CA ALA A 153 -7.53 30.41 29.94
C ALA A 153 -6.02 30.22 29.69
N LEU A 154 -5.18 31.13 30.21
CA LEU A 154 -3.72 31.04 30.11
C LEU A 154 -3.13 29.86 30.90
N SER A 155 -3.73 29.49 32.03
CA SER A 155 -3.31 28.32 32.82
C SER A 155 -3.48 26.99 32.08
N ASN A 156 -4.35 26.94 31.06
CA ASN A 156 -4.54 25.76 30.22
C ASN A 156 -3.56 25.69 29.03
N VAL A 157 -2.72 26.73 28.83
CA VAL A 157 -1.74 26.75 27.75
C VAL A 157 -0.45 26.08 28.21
N PRO A 158 0.03 25.02 27.53
CA PRO A 158 1.28 24.36 27.88
C PRO A 158 2.45 25.34 27.87
N SER A 159 3.33 25.22 28.87
CA SER A 159 4.51 26.09 29.09
C SER A 159 4.19 27.51 29.58
N VAL A 160 2.93 27.89 29.78
CA VAL A 160 2.54 29.12 30.49
C VAL A 160 2.24 28.76 31.94
N ASN A 161 2.74 29.57 32.87
CA ASN A 161 2.44 29.42 34.28
C ASN A 161 1.87 30.74 34.81
N VAL A 162 0.84 30.66 35.63
CA VAL A 162 0.15 31.80 36.24
C VAL A 162 0.19 31.61 37.75
N ASP A 163 0.79 32.54 38.48
CA ASP A 163 0.85 32.45 39.94
C ASP A 163 -0.44 32.96 40.61
N VAL A 164 -0.50 32.83 41.94
CA VAL A 164 -1.66 33.25 42.76
C VAL A 164 -1.84 34.77 42.79
N GLU A 165 -0.80 35.54 42.49
CA GLU A 165 -0.80 36.99 42.37
C GLU A 165 -1.18 37.44 40.95
N GLY A 166 -1.29 36.51 40.00
CA GLY A 166 -1.65 36.73 38.59
C GLY A 166 -0.46 37.04 37.68
N ALA A 167 0.78 36.87 38.14
CA ALA A 167 1.97 37.03 37.30
C ALA A 167 2.10 35.84 36.35
N ILE A 168 2.48 36.14 35.09
CA ILE A 168 2.51 35.17 34.01
C ILE A 168 3.97 34.93 33.62
N SER A 169 4.37 33.67 33.53
CA SER A 169 5.67 33.27 33.01
C SER A 169 5.52 32.28 31.86
N LEU A 170 6.41 32.39 30.87
CA LEU A 170 6.49 31.44 29.75
C LEU A 170 7.78 30.65 29.89
N ARG A 171 7.66 29.34 30.14
CA ARG A 171 8.80 28.42 30.37
C ARG A 171 9.75 28.98 31.44
N GLY A 172 9.18 29.48 32.54
CA GLY A 172 9.94 30.04 33.66
C GLY A 172 10.57 31.42 33.41
N ASN A 173 10.32 32.06 32.26
CA ASN A 173 10.72 33.44 32.02
C ASN A 173 9.54 34.38 32.34
N GLU A 174 9.73 35.27 33.31
CA GLU A 174 8.75 36.27 33.75
C GLU A 174 8.76 37.54 32.89
N ASN A 175 9.80 37.76 32.07
CA ASN A 175 9.89 38.89 31.15
C ASN A 175 9.09 38.63 29.87
N VAL A 176 7.77 38.46 30.00
CA VAL A 176 6.85 38.22 28.90
C VAL A 176 6.16 39.52 28.47
N ARG A 177 5.98 39.69 27.16
CA ARG A 177 5.19 40.79 26.59
C ARG A 177 3.88 40.23 26.07
N ILE A 178 2.78 40.68 26.68
CA ILE A 178 1.44 40.28 26.28
C ILE A 178 0.85 41.34 25.35
N LEU A 179 0.22 40.88 24.27
CA LEU A 179 -0.45 41.72 23.30
C LEU A 179 -1.92 41.35 23.23
N ILE A 180 -2.81 42.35 23.24
CA ILE A 180 -4.24 42.17 23.00
C ILE A 180 -4.54 42.85 21.67
N ASN A 181 -5.10 42.10 20.70
CA ASN A 181 -5.36 42.59 19.34
C ASN A 181 -4.12 43.22 18.66
N GLY A 182 -2.93 42.64 18.90
CA GLY A 182 -1.68 43.11 18.32
C GLY A 182 -1.06 44.36 18.98
N LYS A 183 -1.65 44.89 20.06
CA LYS A 183 -1.10 46.03 20.81
C LYS A 183 -0.53 45.58 22.15
N PRO A 184 0.68 46.05 22.56
CA PRO A 184 1.25 45.73 23.86
C PRO A 184 0.32 46.15 25.00
N SER A 185 0.04 45.22 25.93
CA SER A 185 -0.77 45.47 27.12
C SER A 185 0.12 45.71 28.33
N ALA A 186 0.08 46.93 28.88
CA ALA A 186 0.84 47.30 30.08
C ALA A 186 0.34 46.57 31.35
N ILE A 187 -0.93 46.16 31.33
CA ILE A 187 -1.61 45.43 32.40
C ILE A 187 -1.03 44.03 32.60
N ALA A 188 -0.45 43.46 31.55
CA ALA A 188 -0.11 42.05 31.49
C ALA A 188 1.42 41.78 31.48
N GLY A 189 2.24 42.82 31.35
CA GLY A 189 3.70 42.69 31.23
C GLY A 189 4.52 43.49 32.25
N PHE A 190 3.90 44.31 33.10
CA PHE A 190 4.60 45.14 34.08
C PHE A 190 3.80 45.23 35.40
N GLY A 191 3.68 44.11 36.12
CA GLY A 191 3.37 44.10 37.56
C GLY A 191 1.97 44.52 38.02
N SER A 192 1.01 44.79 37.13
CA SER A 192 -0.39 45.12 37.50
C SER A 192 -1.36 44.01 37.11
N THR A 193 -1.22 42.87 37.77
CA THR A 193 -1.85 41.57 37.47
C THR A 193 -3.36 41.50 37.73
N ASP A 194 -3.93 42.45 38.47
CA ASP A 194 -5.35 42.46 38.85
C ASP A 194 -6.33 42.66 37.69
N ALA A 195 -5.92 43.36 36.63
CA ALA A 195 -6.83 43.69 35.53
C ALA A 195 -7.04 42.52 34.54
N LEU A 196 -6.19 41.49 34.52
CA LEU A 196 -6.41 40.28 33.71
C LEU A 196 -7.43 39.32 34.31
N ARG A 197 -7.67 39.40 35.62
CA ARG A 197 -8.69 38.62 36.34
C ARG A 197 -10.09 39.22 36.17
N GLN A 198 -10.16 40.47 35.75
CA GLN A 198 -11.42 41.20 35.54
C GLN A 198 -11.90 41.16 34.08
N LEU A 199 -11.07 40.63 33.17
CA LEU A 199 -11.39 40.51 31.76
C LEU A 199 -11.96 39.12 31.45
N PRO A 200 -13.13 39.04 30.79
CA PRO A 200 -13.68 37.77 30.31
C PRO A 200 -12.81 37.19 29.18
N ALA A 201 -12.71 35.87 29.11
CA ALA A 201 -11.88 35.14 28.15
C ALA A 201 -12.55 34.87 26.78
N GLU A 202 -13.52 35.69 26.36
CA GLU A 202 -14.25 35.54 25.09
C GLU A 202 -13.49 36.09 23.87
#